data_AF-A0A534SF99-F1
#
_entry.id   AF-A0A534SF99-F1
#
_cell.length_a   1.000
_cell.length_b   1.000
_cell.length_c   1.000
_cell.angle_alpha   90.00
_cell.angle_beta   90.00
_cell.angle_gamma   90.00
#
_symmetry.space_group_name_H-M   'P 1'
#
loop_
_entity.id
_entity.type
_entity.pdbx_description
1 polymer ?
#
loop_
_entity_poly.entity_id
_entity_poly.type
_entity_poly.pdbx_seq_one_letter_code
_entity_poly.pdbx_strand_id
1 'polypeptide(L)'
;MGNVLVYSSLRSIAKTYRMRAVNDAPFNPLPLADQVLEEDEETLKSRVRQLSYEVPASEWHSIACQGEPANPPHRFIDGSVFSRTVALFTVEGRRRPAILACVGALALQLEDRRLVRSKGSLHLETVLCLLSNGMHPEDLQVLTDGLGALGIRLILSETTELTADIEVLRKRCWDLAKRRMEEAERAVLVSQPDVPALVDGLLERRLVTVKDQGMAAIGMVKRQ
;
A
#
# COMPACT_ATOMS: atom_id res chain seq x y z
N MET A 1 -15.20 8.60 -27.31
CA MET A 1 -14.04 7.69 -27.23
C MET A 1 -12.81 8.52 -27.56
N GLY A 2 -12.02 8.89 -26.57
CA GLY A 2 -10.81 9.70 -26.79
C GLY A 2 -9.73 8.85 -27.48
N ASN A 3 -9.12 9.38 -28.54
CA ASN A 3 -7.93 8.78 -29.13
C ASN A 3 -6.83 8.74 -28.06
N VAL A 4 -6.54 7.55 -27.55
CA VAL A 4 -5.36 7.35 -26.70
C VAL A 4 -4.14 7.54 -27.59
N LEU A 5 -3.45 8.66 -27.43
CA LEU A 5 -2.14 8.89 -28.04
C LEU A 5 -1.18 7.86 -27.43
N VAL A 6 -1.04 6.70 -28.09
CA VAL A 6 -0.07 5.69 -27.66
C VAL A 6 1.32 6.16 -28.10
N TYR A 7 2.07 6.73 -27.17
CA TYR A 7 3.45 7.17 -27.38
C TYR A 7 4.28 6.05 -28.03
N SER A 8 4.99 6.38 -29.11
CA SER A 8 5.84 5.44 -29.85
C SER A 8 6.91 4.79 -28.96
N SER A 9 7.38 5.54 -27.96
CA SER A 9 8.32 5.09 -26.94
C SER A 9 7.76 3.95 -26.08
N LEU A 10 6.51 4.06 -25.58
CA LEU A 10 5.86 2.98 -24.83
C LEU A 10 5.68 1.71 -25.67
N ARG A 11 5.39 1.85 -26.97
CA ARG A 11 5.33 0.70 -27.89
C ARG A 11 6.68 0.03 -28.07
N SER A 12 7.77 0.81 -28.04
CA SER A 12 9.13 0.27 -28.09
C SER A 12 9.41 -0.59 -26.87
N ILE A 13 9.13 -0.07 -25.66
CA ILE A 13 9.30 -0.82 -24.41
C ILE A 13 8.49 -2.12 -24.42
N ALA A 14 7.23 -2.05 -24.86
CA ALA A 14 6.38 -3.24 -24.96
C ALA A 14 7.00 -4.32 -25.86
N LYS A 15 7.68 -3.93 -26.95
CA LYS A 15 8.41 -4.87 -27.81
C LYS A 15 9.67 -5.40 -27.15
N THR A 16 10.51 -4.53 -26.58
CA THR A 16 11.78 -4.88 -25.91
C THR A 16 11.56 -5.97 -24.86
N TYR A 17 10.55 -5.80 -24.01
CA TYR A 17 10.23 -6.74 -22.93
C TYR A 17 9.15 -7.75 -23.29
N ARG A 18 8.83 -7.94 -24.58
CA ARG A 18 7.82 -8.89 -25.08
C ARG A 18 6.52 -8.84 -24.25
N MET A 19 6.07 -7.63 -23.95
CA MET A 19 4.93 -7.38 -23.08
C MET A 19 3.67 -8.01 -23.67
N ARG A 20 2.90 -8.68 -22.81
CA ARG A 20 1.60 -9.25 -23.16
C ARG A 20 0.54 -8.65 -22.27
N ALA A 21 -0.48 -8.05 -22.88
CA ALA A 21 -1.65 -7.60 -22.14
C ALA A 21 -2.37 -8.83 -21.57
N VAL A 22 -2.80 -8.69 -20.32
CA VAL A 22 -3.66 -9.67 -19.64
C VAL A 22 -4.85 -8.93 -19.04
N ASN A 23 -5.98 -9.61 -18.99
CA ASN A 23 -7.23 -9.06 -18.46
C ASN A 23 -7.72 -10.00 -17.36
N ASP A 24 -7.00 -10.02 -16.25
CA ASP A 24 -7.26 -10.97 -15.16
C ASP A 24 -8.31 -10.43 -14.18
N ALA A 25 -8.96 -11.32 -13.43
CA ALA A 25 -9.92 -10.96 -12.38
C ALA A 25 -9.27 -10.03 -11.33
N PRO A 26 -10.07 -9.24 -10.58
CA PRO A 26 -9.55 -8.47 -9.45
C PRO A 26 -8.73 -9.37 -8.53
N PHE A 27 -7.46 -9.02 -8.34
CA PHE A 27 -6.58 -9.78 -7.47
C PHE A 27 -6.84 -9.35 -6.04
N ASN A 28 -7.47 -10.22 -5.27
CA ASN A 28 -7.47 -10.14 -3.82
C ASN A 28 -6.54 -11.26 -3.35
N PRO A 29 -5.34 -10.94 -2.81
CA PRO A 29 -4.46 -11.99 -2.34
C PRO A 29 -5.24 -12.81 -1.33
N LEU A 30 -5.40 -14.11 -1.61
CA LEU A 30 -5.78 -15.02 -0.55
C LEU A 30 -4.72 -14.85 0.55
N PRO A 31 -5.12 -14.80 1.84
CA PRO A 31 -4.14 -15.01 2.89
C PRO A 31 -3.42 -16.30 2.47
N LEU A 32 -2.12 -16.19 2.19
CA LEU A 32 -1.32 -17.39 2.02
C LEU A 32 -1.53 -18.09 3.35
N ALA A 33 -2.24 -19.24 3.33
CA ALA A 33 -2.35 -20.11 4.50
C ALA A 33 -0.94 -20.19 5.03
N ASP A 34 -0.76 -19.66 6.25
CA ASP A 34 0.47 -19.06 6.71
C ASP A 34 1.66 -19.66 5.99
N GLN A 35 2.31 -18.84 5.17
CA GLN A 35 3.75 -18.96 5.11
C GLN A 35 4.26 -18.62 6.52
N VAL A 36 4.07 -19.57 7.45
CA VAL A 36 5.15 -20.14 8.25
C VAL A 36 6.19 -20.68 7.25
N LEU A 37 6.69 -19.81 6.38
CA LEU A 37 8.12 -19.74 6.16
C LEU A 37 8.58 -19.42 7.56
N GLU A 38 9.10 -20.45 8.24
CA GLU A 38 9.78 -20.38 9.53
C GLU A 38 10.08 -18.91 9.82
N GLU A 39 9.25 -18.27 10.66
CA GLU A 39 9.61 -16.94 11.13
C GLU A 39 10.98 -17.18 11.75
N ASP A 40 12.03 -16.69 11.06
CA ASP A 40 13.40 -16.96 11.45
C ASP A 40 13.46 -16.71 12.95
N GLU A 41 14.03 -17.64 13.71
CA GLU A 41 14.00 -17.56 15.17
C GLU A 41 14.53 -16.19 15.63
N GLU A 42 15.41 -15.59 14.81
CA GLU A 42 15.91 -14.23 14.90
C GLU A 42 14.83 -13.14 14.70
N THR A 43 13.93 -13.27 13.72
CA THR A 43 12.79 -12.37 13.50
C THR A 43 11.78 -12.45 14.66
N LEU A 44 11.51 -13.65 15.15
CA LEU A 44 10.58 -13.88 16.27
C LEU A 44 11.19 -13.36 17.59
N LYS A 45 12.48 -13.60 17.82
CA LYS A 45 13.26 -13.00 18.93
C LYS A 45 13.30 -11.48 18.85
N SER A 46 13.46 -10.91 17.65
CA SER A 46 13.45 -9.46 17.44
C SER A 46 12.10 -8.85 17.81
N ARG A 47 10.99 -9.46 17.37
CA ARG A 47 9.63 -9.03 17.75
C ARG A 47 9.38 -9.14 19.25
N VAL A 48 9.73 -10.28 19.88
CA VAL A 48 9.58 -10.46 21.32
C VAL A 48 10.42 -9.44 22.10
N ARG A 49 11.62 -9.11 21.62
CA ARG A 49 12.48 -8.07 22.19
C ARG A 49 11.88 -6.67 22.06
N GLN A 50 11.24 -6.36 20.92
CA GLN A 50 10.53 -5.11 20.71
C GLN A 50 9.31 -4.99 21.64
N LEU A 51 8.50 -6.06 21.75
CA LEU A 51 7.36 -6.11 22.67
C LEU A 51 7.81 -6.03 24.12
N SER A 52 9.01 -6.54 24.44
CA SER A 52 9.56 -6.50 25.80
C SER A 52 10.29 -5.20 26.15
N TYR A 53 10.14 -4.13 25.35
CA TYR A 53 10.87 -2.88 25.53
C TYR A 53 10.51 -2.16 26.84
N GLU A 54 9.22 -2.06 27.17
CA GLU A 54 8.75 -1.40 28.39
C GLU A 54 8.58 -2.37 29.56
N VAL A 55 7.95 -3.52 29.29
CA VAL A 55 7.72 -4.61 30.25
C VAL A 55 7.86 -5.95 29.51
N PRO A 56 8.27 -7.04 30.18
CA PRO A 56 8.34 -8.36 29.55
C PRO A 56 7.06 -8.70 28.79
N ALA A 57 7.18 -9.30 27.60
CA ALA A 57 6.03 -9.64 26.74
C ALA A 57 4.90 -10.38 27.50
N SER A 58 5.27 -11.27 28.42
CA SER A 58 4.35 -12.06 29.27
C SER A 58 3.62 -11.25 30.35
N GLU A 59 4.07 -10.04 30.62
CA GLU A 59 3.55 -9.14 31.65
C GLU A 59 2.69 -8.01 31.07
N TRP A 60 2.55 -7.94 29.74
CA TRP A 60 1.58 -7.05 29.11
C TRP A 60 0.17 -7.45 29.54
N HIS A 61 -0.52 -6.50 30.15
CA HIS A 61 -1.92 -6.62 30.49
C HIS A 61 -2.69 -5.41 29.98
N SER A 62 -3.97 -5.61 29.67
CA SER A 62 -4.85 -4.51 29.29
C SER A 62 -4.85 -3.42 30.37
N ILE A 63 -4.67 -2.18 29.96
CA ILE A 63 -4.88 -1.03 30.84
C ILE A 63 -6.39 -0.80 30.93
N ALA A 64 -6.94 -0.86 32.14
CA ALA A 64 -8.35 -0.56 32.36
C ALA A 64 -8.59 0.94 32.21
N CYS A 65 -9.01 1.37 31.02
CA CYS A 65 -9.41 2.75 30.77
C CYS A 65 -10.88 2.92 31.19
N GLN A 66 -11.12 3.56 32.35
CA GLN A 66 -12.46 3.97 32.77
C GLN A 66 -12.64 5.49 32.55
N GLY A 67 -13.84 5.90 32.12
CA GLY A 67 -14.20 7.31 31.91
C GLY A 67 -14.63 7.64 30.48
N GLU A 68 -14.98 8.90 30.26
CA GLU A 68 -15.27 9.44 28.93
C GLU A 68 -14.03 10.14 28.37
N PRO A 69 -13.66 9.92 27.09
CA PRO A 69 -12.53 10.61 26.49
C PRO A 69 -12.79 12.11 26.41
N ALA A 70 -11.85 12.93 26.89
CA ALA A 70 -11.96 14.39 26.84
C ALA A 70 -12.08 14.94 25.39
N ASN A 71 -11.52 14.22 24.42
CA ASN A 71 -11.62 14.55 23.01
C ASN A 71 -11.80 13.27 22.18
N PRO A 72 -13.05 12.79 21.99
CA PRO A 72 -13.31 11.56 21.25
C PRO A 72 -12.95 11.71 19.76
N PRO A 73 -12.52 10.62 19.10
CA PRO A 73 -12.30 10.63 17.65
C PRO A 73 -13.62 10.87 16.92
N HIS A 74 -13.63 11.93 16.12
CA HIS A 74 -14.74 12.29 15.24
C HIS A 74 -14.34 12.25 13.77
N ARG A 75 -13.13 11.76 13.48
CA ARG A 75 -12.61 11.59 12.13
C ARG A 75 -12.26 10.13 11.89
N PHE A 76 -12.73 9.55 10.80
CA PHE A 76 -12.58 8.15 10.47
C PHE A 76 -11.85 8.03 9.14
N ILE A 77 -10.72 7.34 9.12
CA ILE A 77 -9.86 7.20 7.94
C ILE A 77 -9.81 5.74 7.54
N ASP A 78 -10.12 5.47 6.27
CA ASP A 78 -10.06 4.14 5.68
C ASP A 78 -9.46 4.22 4.27
N GLY A 79 -8.64 3.22 3.95
CA GLY A 79 -7.95 3.04 2.70
C GLY A 79 -8.58 1.95 1.85
N SER A 80 -8.46 2.07 0.53
CA SER A 80 -8.88 1.01 -0.38
C SER A 80 -7.89 0.83 -1.53
N VAL A 81 -7.69 -0.42 -1.92
CA VAL A 81 -6.96 -0.82 -3.12
C VAL A 81 -7.91 -1.58 -4.03
N PHE A 82 -8.11 -1.07 -5.23
CA PHE A 82 -8.73 -1.83 -6.31
C PHE A 82 -7.69 -2.11 -7.38
N SER A 83 -7.35 -3.38 -7.60
CA SER A 83 -6.21 -3.77 -8.44
C SER A 83 -6.50 -4.89 -9.41
N ARG A 84 -5.82 -4.88 -10.56
CA ARG A 84 -5.86 -5.94 -11.57
C ARG A 84 -4.49 -6.15 -12.19
N THR A 85 -4.16 -7.39 -12.53
CA THR A 85 -2.99 -7.65 -13.38
C THR A 85 -3.34 -7.31 -14.82
N VAL A 86 -2.60 -6.35 -15.40
CA VAL A 86 -2.89 -5.80 -16.74
C VAL A 86 -1.86 -6.22 -17.79
N ALA A 87 -0.67 -6.64 -17.36
CA ALA A 87 0.39 -7.01 -18.26
C ALA A 87 1.34 -8.05 -17.65
N LEU A 88 1.97 -8.83 -18.53
CA LEU A 88 3.17 -9.62 -18.22
C LEU A 88 4.33 -9.13 -19.09
N PHE A 89 5.43 -8.77 -18.45
CA PHE A 89 6.70 -8.44 -19.09
C PHE A 89 7.61 -9.66 -19.07
N THR A 90 8.49 -9.80 -20.06
CA THR A 90 9.54 -10.80 -20.10
C THR A 90 10.89 -10.10 -19.98
N VAL A 91 11.57 -10.30 -18.86
CA VAL A 91 12.88 -9.71 -18.54
C VAL A 91 13.85 -10.86 -18.32
N GLU A 92 14.95 -10.91 -19.08
CA GLU A 92 15.97 -11.98 -18.99
C GLU A 92 15.36 -13.40 -19.06
N GLY A 93 14.34 -13.58 -19.90
CA GLY A 93 13.63 -14.85 -20.07
C GLY A 93 12.62 -15.20 -18.96
N ARG A 94 12.46 -14.37 -17.92
CA ARG A 94 11.51 -14.57 -16.83
C ARG A 94 10.32 -13.63 -16.93
N ARG A 95 9.14 -14.11 -16.51
CA ARG A 95 7.90 -13.31 -16.51
C ARG A 95 7.81 -12.41 -15.28
N ARG A 96 7.31 -11.19 -15.48
CA ARG A 96 7.07 -10.18 -14.44
C ARG A 96 5.65 -9.62 -14.58
N PRO A 97 4.80 -9.75 -13.55
CA PRO A 97 3.46 -9.18 -13.61
C PRO A 97 3.51 -7.67 -13.36
N ALA A 98 2.68 -6.93 -14.10
CA ALA A 98 2.38 -5.54 -13.80
C ALA A 98 0.94 -5.43 -13.30
N ILE A 99 0.78 -4.82 -12.13
CA ILE A 99 -0.51 -4.59 -11.49
C ILE A 99 -0.89 -3.15 -11.64
N LEU A 100 -2.03 -2.88 -12.27
CA LEU A 100 -2.64 -1.56 -12.27
C LEU A 100 -3.61 -1.50 -11.08
N ALA A 101 -3.48 -0.48 -10.26
CA ALA A 101 -4.34 -0.28 -9.11
C ALA A 101 -4.82 1.17 -8.99
N CYS A 102 -6.07 1.34 -8.59
CA CYS A 102 -6.55 2.58 -8.01
C CYS A 102 -6.39 2.45 -6.50
N VAL A 103 -5.57 3.32 -5.93
CA VAL A 103 -5.31 3.36 -4.49
C VAL A 103 -5.87 4.67 -3.96
N GLY A 104 -6.52 4.62 -2.80
CA GLY A 104 -7.04 5.83 -2.21
C GLY A 104 -7.33 5.69 -0.74
N ALA A 105 -7.49 6.83 -0.10
CA ALA A 105 -7.89 6.94 1.29
C ALA A 105 -8.91 8.05 1.44
N LEU A 106 -9.88 7.82 2.33
CA LEU A 106 -10.94 8.77 2.63
C LEU A 106 -11.02 9.00 4.14
N ALA A 107 -11.07 10.28 4.53
CA ALA A 107 -11.51 10.70 5.83
C ALA A 107 -12.99 11.11 5.80
N LEU A 108 -13.75 10.60 6.75
CA LEU A 108 -15.11 11.04 7.09
C LEU A 108 -15.08 11.73 8.45
N GLN A 109 -15.81 12.82 8.58
CA GLN A 109 -15.96 13.55 9.83
C GLN A 109 -17.37 13.36 10.37
N LEU A 110 -17.50 13.13 11.67
CA LEU A 110 -18.78 13.02 12.37
C LEU A 110 -19.23 14.42 12.79
N GLU A 111 -20.30 14.90 12.17
CA GLU A 111 -20.96 16.17 12.47
C GLU A 111 -22.43 15.88 12.75
N ASP A 112 -22.93 16.24 13.94
CA ASP A 112 -24.35 16.09 14.32
C ASP A 112 -24.96 14.71 13.96
N ARG A 113 -24.22 13.64 14.27
CA ARG A 113 -24.58 12.23 13.97
C ARG A 113 -24.57 11.85 12.49
N ARG A 114 -23.95 12.66 11.62
CA ARG A 114 -23.78 12.38 10.19
C ARG A 114 -22.30 12.29 9.84
N LEU A 115 -21.98 11.35 8.96
CA LEU A 115 -20.65 11.27 8.38
C LEU A 115 -20.59 12.15 7.13
N VAL A 116 -19.74 13.16 7.16
CA VAL A 116 -19.54 14.11 6.06
C VAL A 116 -18.13 13.99 5.48
N ARG A 117 -17.99 14.36 4.21
CA ARG A 117 -16.70 14.47 3.52
C ARG A 117 -16.25 15.93 3.57
N SER A 118 -15.21 16.21 4.33
CA SER A 118 -14.60 17.55 4.36
C SER A 118 -13.68 17.76 3.15
N LYS A 119 -13.39 19.02 2.83
CA LYS A 119 -12.47 19.35 1.73
C LYS A 119 -11.07 18.81 2.05
N GLY A 120 -10.44 18.15 1.08
CA GLY A 120 -9.13 17.52 1.27
C GLY A 120 -9.17 16.18 2.02
N SER A 121 -10.38 15.64 2.28
CA SER A 121 -10.53 14.36 2.97
C SER A 121 -10.30 13.14 2.07
N LEU A 122 -10.18 13.32 0.76
CA LEU A 122 -9.95 12.25 -0.21
C LEU A 122 -8.57 12.38 -0.85
N HIS A 123 -7.83 11.28 -0.85
CA HIS A 123 -6.64 11.09 -1.68
C HIS A 123 -6.89 9.90 -2.62
N LEU A 124 -6.69 10.09 -3.92
CA LEU A 124 -6.88 9.04 -4.93
C LEU A 124 -5.75 9.10 -5.95
N GLU A 125 -5.15 7.96 -6.24
CA GLU A 125 -4.06 7.82 -7.19
C GLU A 125 -4.27 6.55 -8.05
N THR A 126 -3.87 6.60 -9.31
CA THR A 126 -3.77 5.41 -10.17
C THR A 126 -2.30 5.04 -10.31
N VAL A 127 -1.96 3.81 -9.94
CA VAL A 127 -0.58 3.32 -9.91
C VAL A 127 -0.41 2.06 -10.75
N LEU A 128 0.74 1.92 -11.41
CA LEU A 128 1.19 0.67 -12.00
C LEU A 128 2.37 0.15 -11.18
N CYS A 129 2.22 -1.01 -10.56
CA CYS A 129 3.26 -1.66 -9.76
C CYS A 129 3.99 -2.73 -10.59
N LEU A 130 5.33 -2.66 -10.60
CA LEU A 130 6.18 -3.56 -11.38
C LEU A 130 7.49 -3.87 -10.63
N LEU A 131 7.95 -5.12 -10.73
CA LEU A 131 9.30 -5.49 -10.28
C LEU A 131 10.31 -5.15 -11.39
N SER A 132 11.25 -4.26 -11.11
CA SER A 132 12.17 -3.67 -12.09
C SER A 132 13.45 -4.47 -12.33
N ASN A 133 13.65 -5.59 -11.63
CA ASN A 133 14.86 -6.41 -11.75
C ASN A 133 15.21 -6.74 -13.19
N GLY A 134 16.43 -6.35 -13.62
CA GLY A 134 16.97 -6.63 -14.95
C GLY A 134 16.43 -5.71 -16.06
N MET A 135 15.62 -4.69 -15.73
CA MET A 135 15.18 -3.68 -16.70
C MET A 135 16.17 -2.52 -16.75
N HIS A 136 16.43 -2.01 -17.96
CA HIS A 136 17.38 -0.90 -18.13
C HIS A 136 16.81 0.40 -17.52
N PRO A 137 17.61 1.22 -16.81
CA PRO A 137 17.13 2.46 -16.20
C PRO A 137 16.46 3.42 -17.19
N GLU A 138 16.99 3.54 -18.41
CA GLU A 138 16.41 4.39 -19.46
C GLU A 138 15.01 3.92 -19.87
N ASP A 139 14.78 2.60 -19.92
CA ASP A 139 13.48 2.03 -20.23
C ASP A 139 12.46 2.28 -19.11
N LEU A 140 12.92 2.22 -17.86
CA LEU A 140 12.10 2.53 -16.68
C LEU A 140 11.73 4.02 -16.65
N GLN A 141 12.63 4.90 -17.07
CA GLN A 141 12.35 6.33 -17.22
C GLN A 141 11.31 6.57 -18.32
N VAL A 142 11.46 5.94 -19.49
CA VAL A 142 10.49 6.01 -20.58
C VAL A 142 9.10 5.51 -20.15
N LEU A 143 9.04 4.42 -19.38
CA LEU A 143 7.79 3.93 -18.80
C LEU A 143 7.19 4.94 -17.82
N THR A 144 8.00 5.50 -16.93
CA THR A 144 7.57 6.48 -15.93
C THR A 144 6.94 7.70 -16.60
N ASP A 145 7.63 8.27 -17.59
CA ASP A 145 7.17 9.48 -18.29
C ASP A 145 5.92 9.21 -19.12
N GLY A 146 5.91 8.10 -19.86
CA GLY A 146 4.79 7.73 -20.71
C GLY A 146 3.52 7.38 -19.91
N LEU A 147 3.66 6.70 -18.77
CA LEU A 147 2.53 6.43 -17.86
C LEU A 147 2.09 7.69 -17.11
N GLY A 148 3.04 8.53 -16.70
CA GLY A 148 2.78 9.80 -16.04
C GLY A 148 1.93 10.74 -16.89
N ALA A 149 2.18 10.79 -18.20
CA ALA A 149 1.36 11.54 -19.16
C ALA A 149 -0.10 11.04 -19.23
N LEU A 150 -0.37 9.80 -18.81
CA LEU A 150 -1.72 9.21 -18.72
C LEU A 150 -2.33 9.33 -17.31
N GLY A 151 -1.66 10.01 -16.38
CA GLY A 151 -2.08 10.09 -14.98
C GLY A 151 -1.86 8.79 -14.19
N ILE A 152 -1.00 7.89 -14.68
CA ILE A 152 -0.65 6.63 -14.01
C ILE A 152 0.75 6.75 -13.45
N ARG A 153 0.92 6.61 -12.13
CA ARG A 153 2.24 6.63 -11.51
C ARG A 153 2.88 5.25 -11.53
N LEU A 154 4.11 5.15 -11.99
CA LEU A 154 4.87 3.89 -11.95
C LEU A 154 5.51 3.69 -10.57
N ILE A 155 5.23 2.55 -9.94
CA ILE A 155 5.81 2.11 -8.67
C ILE A 155 6.70 0.92 -8.92
N LEU A 156 8.00 1.11 -8.68
CA LEU A 156 9.02 0.10 -8.93
C LEU A 156 9.53 -0.47 -7.63
N SER A 157 9.92 -1.74 -7.66
CA SER A 157 10.70 -2.36 -6.59
C SER A 157 11.66 -3.36 -7.21
N GLU A 158 12.84 -3.45 -6.61
CA GLU A 158 13.75 -4.56 -6.86
C GLU A 158 13.59 -5.60 -5.75
N THR A 159 13.77 -6.86 -6.10
CA THR A 159 13.78 -7.97 -5.13
C THR A 159 14.87 -8.97 -5.48
N THR A 160 15.57 -9.49 -4.47
CA THR A 160 16.62 -10.50 -4.65
C THR A 160 16.04 -11.90 -4.90
N GLU A 161 14.79 -12.13 -4.49
CA GLU A 161 14.13 -13.43 -4.56
C GLU A 161 13.24 -13.56 -5.79
N LEU A 162 13.84 -13.66 -6.98
CA LEU A 162 13.09 -13.81 -8.23
C LEU A 162 12.64 -15.25 -8.44
N THR A 163 11.64 -15.68 -7.67
CA THR A 163 10.95 -16.95 -7.84
C THR A 163 10.34 -17.08 -9.24
N ALA A 164 10.19 -18.33 -9.70
CA ALA A 164 9.46 -18.65 -10.92
C ALA A 164 7.93 -18.61 -10.72
N ASP A 165 7.47 -18.59 -9.46
CA ASP A 165 6.05 -18.54 -9.10
C ASP A 165 5.46 -17.15 -9.38
N ILE A 166 4.56 -17.09 -10.36
CA ILE A 166 3.92 -15.84 -10.78
C ILE A 166 2.99 -15.26 -9.71
N GLU A 167 2.35 -16.10 -8.89
CA GLU A 167 1.41 -15.65 -7.86
C GLU A 167 2.14 -14.94 -6.72
N VAL A 168 3.32 -15.44 -6.35
CA VAL A 168 4.21 -14.77 -5.39
C VAL A 168 4.65 -13.40 -5.93
N LEU A 169 5.04 -13.32 -7.20
CA LEU A 169 5.42 -12.04 -7.82
C LEU A 169 4.23 -11.08 -7.91
N ARG A 170 3.02 -11.59 -8.18
CA ARG A 170 1.77 -10.83 -8.17
C ARG A 170 1.49 -10.25 -6.80
N LYS A 171 1.59 -11.07 -5.75
CA LYS A 171 1.45 -10.62 -4.36
C LYS A 171 2.43 -9.50 -4.03
N ARG A 172 3.70 -9.63 -4.42
CA ARG A 172 4.70 -8.57 -4.19
C ARG A 172 4.36 -7.26 -4.89
N CYS A 173 3.92 -7.31 -6.16
CA CYS A 173 3.44 -6.12 -6.85
C CYS A 173 2.20 -5.51 -6.16
N TRP A 174 1.32 -6.35 -5.62
CA TRP A 174 0.14 -5.90 -4.89
C TRP A 174 0.52 -5.26 -3.55
N ASP A 175 1.52 -5.80 -2.85
CA ASP A 175 2.04 -5.21 -1.61
C ASP A 175 2.59 -3.80 -1.85
N LEU A 176 3.15 -3.51 -3.04
CA LEU A 176 3.52 -2.14 -3.42
C LEU A 176 2.29 -1.23 -3.51
N ALA A 177 1.20 -1.69 -4.13
CA ALA A 177 -0.06 -0.93 -4.18
C ALA A 177 -0.65 -0.72 -2.76
N LYS A 178 -0.57 -1.74 -1.89
CA LYS A 178 -0.99 -1.62 -0.49
C LYS A 178 -0.17 -0.58 0.27
N ARG A 179 1.16 -0.56 0.12
CA ARG A 179 2.00 0.49 0.71
C ARG A 179 1.60 1.88 0.22
N ARG A 180 1.24 2.02 -1.06
CA ARG A 180 0.72 3.30 -1.60
C ARG A 180 -0.62 3.71 -0.99
N MET A 181 -1.51 2.77 -0.71
CA MET A 181 -2.73 3.05 0.05
C MET A 181 -2.39 3.51 1.49
N GLU A 182 -1.44 2.85 2.17
CA GLU A 182 -0.98 3.26 3.50
C GLU A 182 -0.39 4.68 3.49
N GLU A 183 0.37 5.05 2.45
CA GLU A 183 0.85 6.42 2.21
C GLU A 183 -0.30 7.40 1.97
N ALA A 184 -1.34 7.01 1.22
CA ALA A 184 -2.52 7.84 1.00
C ALA A 184 -3.30 8.10 2.30
N GLU A 185 -3.48 7.08 3.14
CA GLU A 185 -4.11 7.23 4.45
C GLU A 185 -3.30 8.16 5.35
N ARG A 186 -1.96 8.02 5.33
CA ARG A 186 -1.07 8.95 6.03
C ARG A 186 -1.23 10.37 5.52
N ALA A 187 -1.25 10.60 4.20
CA ALA A 187 -1.43 11.93 3.62
C ALA A 187 -2.74 12.59 4.06
N VAL A 188 -3.82 11.79 4.10
CA VAL A 188 -5.10 12.24 4.66
C VAL A 188 -4.95 12.53 6.16
N LEU A 189 -4.39 11.62 6.94
CA LEU A 189 -4.22 11.77 8.40
C LEU A 189 -3.47 13.06 8.76
N VAL A 190 -2.30 13.30 8.19
CA VAL A 190 -1.43 14.45 8.51
C VAL A 190 -1.97 15.79 8.01
N SER A 191 -3.00 15.81 7.16
CA SER A 191 -3.62 17.07 6.71
C SER A 191 -4.40 17.80 7.82
N GLN A 192 -4.76 17.10 8.89
CA GLN A 192 -5.44 17.66 10.07
C GLN A 192 -4.88 16.99 11.34
N PRO A 193 -3.66 17.37 11.77
CA PRO A 193 -2.97 16.68 12.84
C PRO A 193 -3.59 16.90 14.22
N ASP A 194 -4.32 18.01 14.40
CA ASP A 194 -4.94 18.40 15.68
C ASP A 194 -6.32 17.75 15.91
N VAL A 195 -6.84 17.03 14.92
CA VAL A 195 -8.16 16.41 14.95
C VAL A 195 -8.02 14.93 15.32
N PRO A 196 -8.57 14.46 16.46
CA PRO A 196 -8.48 13.07 16.83
C PRO A 196 -9.13 12.14 15.79
N ALA A 197 -8.38 11.13 15.37
CA ALA A 197 -8.75 10.28 14.25
C ALA A 197 -8.72 8.79 14.61
N LEU A 198 -9.71 8.05 14.14
CA LEU A 198 -9.70 6.60 14.08
C LEU A 198 -9.26 6.17 12.68
N VAL A 199 -8.24 5.32 12.59
CA VAL A 199 -7.64 4.87 11.32
C VAL A 199 -7.76 3.34 11.23
N ASP A 200 -8.19 2.81 10.09
CA ASP A 200 -8.27 1.35 9.90
C ASP A 200 -6.88 0.70 9.84
N GLY A 201 -6.66 -0.33 10.66
CA GLY A 201 -5.41 -1.08 10.76
C GLY A 201 -4.34 -0.46 11.68
N LEU A 202 -3.11 -0.95 11.53
CA LEU A 202 -1.97 -0.61 12.40
C LEU A 202 -1.39 0.79 12.12
N LEU A 203 -1.10 1.57 13.17
CA LEU A 203 -0.58 2.93 13.01
C LEU A 203 0.91 3.00 12.67
N GLU A 204 1.69 1.94 12.94
CA GLU A 204 3.16 1.94 12.82
C GLU A 204 3.67 2.39 11.45
N ARG A 205 2.95 2.04 10.37
CA ARG A 205 3.31 2.41 9.00
C ARG A 205 2.84 3.81 8.60
N ARG A 206 1.95 4.41 9.39
CA ARG A 206 1.30 5.69 9.13
C ARG A 206 1.82 6.80 10.02
N LEU A 207 2.41 6.50 11.19
CA LEU A 207 3.01 7.45 12.14
C LEU A 207 4.52 7.19 12.28
N VAL A 208 5.28 7.51 11.24
CA VAL A 208 6.70 7.12 11.14
C VAL A 208 7.69 8.13 11.73
N THR A 209 7.29 9.38 11.98
CA THR A 209 8.18 10.41 12.56
C THR A 209 7.80 10.73 14.01
N VAL A 210 8.77 11.25 14.78
CA VAL A 210 8.55 11.73 16.16
C VAL A 210 7.41 12.74 16.23
N LYS A 211 7.27 13.61 15.21
CA LYS A 211 6.17 14.57 15.14
C LYS A 211 4.82 13.89 14.98
N ASP A 212 4.75 12.82 14.18
CA ASP A 212 3.50 12.09 13.94
C ASP A 212 3.06 11.28 15.16
N GLN A 213 4.00 10.80 15.97
CA GLN A 213 3.71 10.05 17.19
C GLN A 213 2.98 10.88 18.25
N GLY A 214 3.05 12.21 18.17
CA GLY A 214 2.28 13.12 19.04
C GLY A 214 0.82 13.33 18.60
N MET A 215 0.40 12.78 17.45
CA MET A 215 -0.97 12.93 16.95
C MET A 215 -1.95 12.08 17.74
N ALA A 216 -3.15 12.60 17.98
CA ALA A 216 -4.26 11.88 18.61
C ALA A 216 -4.92 10.88 17.63
N ALA A 217 -4.17 9.87 17.20
CA ALA A 217 -4.65 8.85 16.27
C ALA A 217 -4.79 7.48 16.95
N ILE A 218 -5.86 6.76 16.63
CA ILE A 218 -6.15 5.42 17.16
C ILE A 218 -6.25 4.44 15.98
N GLY A 219 -5.47 3.36 16.01
CA GLY A 219 -5.54 2.28 15.03
C GLY A 219 -6.62 1.29 15.42
N MET A 220 -7.56 1.01 14.50
CA MET A 220 -8.61 0.02 14.71
C MET A 220 -8.28 -1.27 13.95
N VAL A 221 -7.98 -2.34 14.69
CA VAL A 221 -7.73 -3.66 14.11
C VAL A 221 -8.99 -4.52 14.23
N LYS A 222 -9.67 -4.77 13.11
CA LYS A 222 -10.98 -5.46 13.07
C LYS A 222 -10.90 -6.99 12.95
N ARG A 223 -9.71 -7.55 12.68
CA ARG A 223 -9.48 -8.99 12.56
C ARG A 223 -8.35 -9.38 13.51
N GLN A 224 -8.66 -10.26 14.46
CA GLN A 224 -7.70 -10.97 15.31
C GLN A 224 -7.56 -12.40 14.80
#